data_AF-A0A1E1LMA0-F1
#
_entry.id   AF-A0A1E1LMA0-F1
#
_cell.length_a   1.000
_cell.length_b   1.000
_cell.length_c   1.000
_cell.angle_alpha   90.00
_cell.angle_beta   90.00
_cell.angle_gamma   90.00
#
_symmetry.space_group_name_H-M   'P 1'
#
loop_
_entity.id
_entity.type
_entity.pdbx_description
1 polymer ?
#
loop_
_entity_poly.entity_id
_entity_poly.type
_entity_poly.pdbx_seq_one_letter_code
_entity_poly.pdbx_strand_id
1 'polypeptide(L)'
;MLVWIVYVLVAIHAPPSLGFHHVLPRHINHKPTQVIAGVTVIDTPLVRAAQAYAREVSATVLYNHVMRTWLYGALVFSHNATLQEIIDLEVHAIGSMLHDLGLVLNGTWISQDRRFEVDSAFATADFVEKHLQHDRNEVSGAWDANRLQLLFDSVLLSSEYKFSLYKQSTVTLVITGVLVDVRGIEEQSHDITTAEYDSVEAAFPRLDFISGVNQTLVELCATKPNSTYDSWQQAFGDAFVPGYSAEGSRFVDIFGHSH
;
A
#
# COMPACT_ATOMS: atom_id res chain seq x y z
N MET A 1 -4.31 34.47 -13.81
CA MET A 1 -5.63 33.88 -14.13
C MET A 1 -5.79 32.69 -13.20
N LEU A 2 -6.49 32.87 -12.07
CA LEU A 2 -6.70 31.86 -11.03
C LEU A 2 -7.51 30.70 -11.60
N VAL A 3 -7.01 29.47 -11.47
CA VAL A 3 -7.78 28.25 -11.69
C VAL A 3 -7.81 27.48 -10.37
N TRP A 4 -8.91 27.71 -9.65
CA TRP A 4 -9.59 26.86 -8.68
C TRP A 4 -8.82 25.70 -8.02
N ILE A 5 -8.42 25.95 -6.78
CA ILE A 5 -8.28 24.94 -5.72
C ILE A 5 -9.69 24.35 -5.49
N VAL A 6 -9.90 23.14 -5.98
CA VAL A 6 -10.96 22.25 -5.48
C VAL A 6 -10.32 20.88 -5.29
N TYR A 7 -9.64 20.71 -4.16
CA TYR A 7 -9.44 19.40 -3.58
C TYR A 7 -10.03 19.40 -2.17
N VAL A 8 -11.31 19.05 -2.15
CA VAL A 8 -11.86 18.05 -1.23
C VAL A 8 -11.51 18.29 0.24
N LEU A 9 -12.31 19.15 0.89
CA LEU A 9 -12.72 18.92 2.27
C LEU A 9 -13.56 17.63 2.33
N VAL A 10 -12.93 16.47 2.11
CA VAL A 10 -13.32 15.28 2.87
C VAL A 10 -12.62 15.47 4.20
N ALA A 11 -13.17 16.41 4.96
CA ALA A 11 -13.24 16.24 6.39
C ALA A 11 -13.62 14.78 6.63
N ILE A 12 -12.95 14.16 7.60
CA ILE A 12 -13.16 12.82 8.13
C ILE A 12 -14.61 12.72 8.65
N HIS A 13 -15.59 12.89 7.78
CA HIS A 13 -16.93 12.39 7.93
C HIS A 13 -16.73 10.91 7.69
N ALA A 14 -16.59 10.18 8.80
CA ALA A 14 -16.73 8.73 8.78
C ALA A 14 -17.89 8.43 7.81
N PRO A 15 -17.63 7.79 6.65
CA PRO A 15 -18.73 7.34 5.83
C PRO A 15 -19.64 6.53 6.74
N PRO A 16 -20.98 6.71 6.66
CA PRO A 16 -21.90 5.95 7.51
C PRO A 16 -21.47 4.50 7.43
N SER A 17 -21.15 3.90 8.59
CA SER A 17 -20.49 2.61 8.66
C SER A 17 -21.29 1.59 7.86
N LEU A 18 -20.89 1.36 6.60
CA LEU A 18 -21.22 0.12 5.93
C LEU A 18 -20.61 -0.91 6.87
N GLY A 19 -21.44 -1.75 7.51
CA GLY A 19 -21.07 -2.62 8.63
C GLY A 19 -20.00 -3.69 8.33
N PHE A 20 -19.10 -3.47 7.38
CA PHE A 20 -17.85 -4.18 7.11
C PHE A 20 -16.83 -3.93 8.23
N HIS A 21 -17.23 -4.03 9.49
CA HIS A 21 -16.27 -4.07 10.58
C HIS A 21 -15.68 -5.47 10.60
N HIS A 22 -14.44 -5.58 10.17
CA HIS A 22 -13.64 -6.74 10.53
C HIS A 22 -13.54 -6.73 12.06
N VAL A 23 -14.24 -7.66 12.72
CA VAL A 23 -14.26 -7.73 14.19
C VAL A 23 -12.89 -8.21 14.63
N LEU A 24 -12.06 -7.27 15.09
CA LEU A 24 -10.76 -7.60 15.64
C LEU A 24 -10.92 -8.41 16.93
N PRO A 25 -10.28 -9.58 17.06
CA PRO A 25 -10.16 -10.25 18.34
C PRO A 25 -9.55 -9.31 19.38
N ARG A 26 -10.11 -9.28 20.60
CA ARG A 26 -9.74 -8.36 21.70
C ARG A 26 -8.26 -8.31 22.08
N HIS A 27 -7.43 -9.20 21.55
CA HIS A 27 -6.01 -9.34 21.88
C HIS A 27 -5.11 -9.35 20.65
N ILE A 28 -5.64 -9.09 19.45
CA ILE A 28 -4.85 -9.18 18.22
C ILE A 28 -3.69 -8.18 18.20
N ASN A 29 -3.91 -7.00 18.80
CA ASN A 29 -2.92 -5.94 18.95
C ASN A 29 -2.12 -6.02 20.27
N HIS A 30 -2.43 -6.95 21.19
CA HIS A 30 -1.69 -7.12 22.45
C HIS A 30 -0.40 -7.93 22.21
N LYS A 31 0.51 -7.34 21.44
CA LYS A 31 1.79 -7.91 21.04
C LYS A 31 2.93 -6.96 21.44
N PRO A 32 4.18 -7.43 21.49
CA PRO A 32 5.32 -6.54 21.69
C PRO A 32 5.34 -5.41 20.66
N THR A 33 5.92 -4.29 21.06
CA THR A 33 6.14 -3.13 20.20
C THR A 33 7.61 -2.75 20.20
N GLN A 34 8.02 -1.98 19.20
CA GLN A 34 9.34 -1.37 19.09
C GLN A 34 9.22 0.06 18.59
N VAL A 35 10.31 0.82 18.67
CA VAL A 35 10.38 2.19 18.15
C VAL A 35 11.28 2.23 16.92
N ILE A 36 10.74 2.68 15.80
CA ILE A 36 11.47 2.89 14.53
C ILE A 36 11.26 4.34 14.11
N ALA A 37 12.35 5.07 13.90
CA ALA A 37 12.32 6.50 13.51
C ALA A 37 11.46 7.38 14.45
N GLY A 38 11.39 7.05 15.73
CA GLY A 38 10.55 7.75 16.71
C GLY A 38 9.09 7.30 16.76
N VAL A 39 8.67 6.37 15.91
CA VAL A 39 7.29 5.86 15.83
C VAL A 39 7.20 4.50 16.55
N THR A 40 6.22 4.35 17.45
CA THR A 40 5.94 3.06 18.10
C THR A 40 5.13 2.18 17.16
N VAL A 41 5.64 0.99 16.85
CA VAL A 41 5.02 0.04 15.93
C VAL A 41 4.99 -1.37 16.50
N ILE A 42 4.07 -2.20 16.00
CA ILE A 42 3.96 -3.60 16.38
C ILE A 42 5.23 -4.39 16.01
N ASP A 43 5.62 -5.32 16.87
CA ASP A 43 6.88 -6.07 16.77
C ASP A 43 6.65 -7.57 16.96
N THR A 44 6.17 -8.22 15.89
CA THR A 44 5.99 -9.68 15.84
C THR A 44 7.07 -10.33 14.96
N PRO A 45 7.32 -11.64 15.11
CA PRO A 45 8.23 -12.36 14.22
C PRO A 45 7.86 -12.21 12.74
N LEU A 46 6.57 -12.22 12.41
CA LEU A 46 6.08 -12.07 11.03
C LEU A 46 6.32 -10.65 10.48
N VAL A 47 6.13 -9.61 11.30
CA VAL A 47 6.44 -8.22 10.92
C VAL A 47 7.94 -8.05 10.68
N ARG A 48 8.80 -8.60 11.54
CA ARG A 48 10.25 -8.57 11.33
C ARG A 48 10.66 -9.31 10.05
N ALA A 49 10.02 -10.46 9.78
CA ALA A 49 10.27 -11.22 8.55
C ALA A 49 9.84 -10.43 7.31
N ALA A 50 8.67 -9.76 7.33
CA ALA A 50 8.20 -8.93 6.24
C ALA A 50 9.14 -7.73 5.99
N GLN A 51 9.61 -7.08 7.07
CA GLN A 51 10.59 -5.99 6.98
C GLN A 51 11.92 -6.45 6.35
N ALA A 52 12.43 -7.62 6.78
CA ALA A 52 13.66 -8.19 6.24
C ALA A 52 13.49 -8.58 4.76
N TYR A 53 12.37 -9.21 4.42
CA TYR A 53 12.05 -9.59 3.04
C TYR A 53 11.95 -8.38 2.12
N ALA A 54 11.20 -7.33 2.53
CA ALA A 54 11.10 -6.09 1.78
C ALA A 54 12.48 -5.46 1.53
N ARG A 55 13.39 -5.50 2.52
CA ARG A 55 14.75 -4.98 2.41
C ARG A 55 15.62 -5.80 1.45
N GLU A 56 15.44 -7.11 1.45
CA GLU A 56 16.20 -8.04 0.61
C GLU A 56 15.84 -7.87 -0.87
N VAL A 57 14.54 -7.79 -1.19
CA VAL A 57 14.07 -7.85 -2.58
C VAL A 57 13.94 -6.49 -3.25
N SER A 58 13.78 -5.42 -2.49
CA SER A 58 13.51 -4.09 -3.04
C SER A 58 14.77 -3.26 -3.25
N ALA A 59 14.80 -2.48 -4.32
CA ALA A 59 15.76 -1.39 -4.44
C ALA A 59 15.61 -0.42 -3.24
N THR A 60 16.69 0.25 -2.85
CA THR A 60 16.70 1.12 -1.64
C THR A 60 15.62 2.18 -1.67
N VAL A 61 15.36 2.79 -2.83
CA VAL A 61 14.31 3.81 -3.01
C VAL A 61 12.93 3.24 -2.68
N LEU A 62 12.62 2.04 -3.19
CA LEU A 62 11.35 1.36 -2.96
C LEU A 62 11.22 0.89 -1.51
N TYR A 63 12.29 0.31 -0.95
CA TYR A 63 12.31 -0.07 0.46
C TYR A 63 12.04 1.12 1.39
N ASN A 64 12.70 2.27 1.13
CA ASN A 64 12.49 3.46 1.94
C ASN A 64 11.03 3.94 1.83
N HIS A 65 10.42 3.89 0.63
CA HIS A 65 9.01 4.19 0.44
C HIS A 65 8.08 3.31 1.29
N VAL A 66 8.18 1.99 1.17
CA VAL A 66 7.29 1.08 1.90
C VAL A 66 7.46 1.19 3.43
N MET A 67 8.67 1.52 3.90
CA MET A 67 8.92 1.84 5.31
C MET A 67 8.28 3.17 5.73
N ARG A 68 8.41 4.24 4.92
CA ARG A 68 7.73 5.51 5.20
C ARG A 68 6.21 5.36 5.20
N THR A 69 5.65 4.62 4.24
CA THR A 69 4.23 4.27 4.18
C THR A 69 3.75 3.62 5.48
N TRP A 70 4.45 2.61 5.99
CA TRP A 70 4.11 1.97 7.26
C TRP A 70 4.16 2.94 8.44
N LEU A 71 5.23 3.72 8.55
CA LEU A 71 5.46 4.61 9.69
C LEU A 71 4.50 5.81 9.70
N TYR A 72 4.17 6.37 8.53
CA TYR A 72 3.17 7.43 8.43
C TYR A 72 1.77 6.91 8.74
N GLY A 73 1.39 5.73 8.25
CA GLY A 73 0.15 5.09 8.68
C GLY A 73 0.11 4.86 10.19
N ALA A 74 1.25 4.50 10.79
CA ALA A 74 1.36 4.34 12.24
C ALA A 74 1.19 5.64 13.02
N LEU A 75 1.74 6.75 12.53
CA LEU A 75 1.53 8.07 13.10
C LEU A 75 0.07 8.52 13.01
N VAL A 76 -0.63 8.23 11.90
CA VAL A 76 -2.05 8.58 11.76
C VAL A 76 -2.90 7.91 12.84
N PHE A 77 -2.73 6.60 13.08
CA PHE A 77 -3.51 5.96 14.15
C PHE A 77 -2.97 6.30 15.55
N SER A 78 -1.69 6.61 15.74
CA SER A 78 -1.18 6.97 17.07
C SER A 78 -1.84 8.25 17.61
N HIS A 79 -2.24 9.16 16.73
CA HIS A 79 -2.99 10.37 17.07
C HIS A 79 -4.51 10.18 17.13
N ASN A 80 -5.02 8.97 16.89
CA ASN A 80 -6.46 8.69 16.84
C ASN A 80 -6.84 7.44 17.66
N ALA A 81 -7.36 7.67 18.87
CA ALA A 81 -7.75 6.60 19.79
C ALA A 81 -8.78 5.62 19.19
N THR A 82 -9.72 6.12 18.38
CA THR A 82 -10.72 5.26 17.70
C THR A 82 -10.05 4.32 16.70
N LEU A 83 -9.08 4.83 15.91
CA LEU A 83 -8.34 4.00 14.96
C LEU A 83 -7.51 2.93 15.69
N GLN A 84 -6.90 3.24 16.84
CA GLN A 84 -6.13 2.26 17.63
C GLN A 84 -6.95 1.01 18.01
N GLU A 85 -8.25 1.15 18.19
CA GLU A 85 -9.15 0.05 18.58
C GLU A 85 -9.61 -0.81 17.40
N ILE A 86 -9.62 -0.26 16.18
CA ILE A 86 -10.26 -0.89 15.00
C ILE A 86 -9.28 -1.26 13.87
N ILE A 87 -8.00 -0.93 14.00
CA ILE A 87 -6.95 -1.28 13.05
C ILE A 87 -6.27 -2.59 13.47
N ASP A 88 -6.12 -3.51 12.53
CA ASP A 88 -5.23 -4.67 12.71
C ASP A 88 -3.79 -4.24 12.46
N LEU A 89 -2.98 -4.11 13.52
CA LEU A 89 -1.66 -3.52 13.42
C LEU A 89 -0.66 -4.36 12.63
N GLU A 90 -0.76 -5.69 12.72
CA GLU A 90 0.16 -6.59 12.01
C GLU A 90 -0.24 -6.74 10.53
N VAL A 91 -1.54 -6.74 10.19
CA VAL A 91 -1.98 -6.63 8.78
C VAL A 91 -1.56 -5.29 8.18
N HIS A 92 -1.75 -4.18 8.91
CA HIS A 92 -1.31 -2.85 8.47
C HIS A 92 0.20 -2.82 8.21
N ALA A 93 1.00 -3.38 9.12
CA ALA A 93 2.46 -3.42 8.98
C ALA A 93 2.91 -4.22 7.75
N ILE A 94 2.42 -5.45 7.61
CA ILE A 94 2.80 -6.34 6.50
C ILE A 94 2.28 -5.76 5.17
N GLY A 95 1.02 -5.34 5.14
CA GLY A 95 0.41 -4.72 3.96
C GLY A 95 1.20 -3.51 3.49
N SER A 96 1.54 -2.60 4.40
CA SER A 96 2.35 -1.40 4.07
C SER A 96 3.73 -1.76 3.53
N MET A 97 4.44 -2.69 4.16
CA MET A 97 5.82 -3.03 3.78
C MET A 97 5.91 -3.82 2.47
N LEU A 98 4.84 -4.52 2.08
CA LEU A 98 4.84 -5.43 0.93
C LEU A 98 3.91 -4.99 -0.21
N HIS A 99 3.27 -3.83 -0.10
CA HIS A 99 2.26 -3.41 -1.08
C HIS A 99 2.78 -3.22 -2.51
N ASP A 100 4.08 -2.95 -2.65
CA ASP A 100 4.75 -2.71 -3.93
C ASP A 100 5.65 -3.87 -4.40
N LEU A 101 5.48 -5.08 -3.87
CA LEU A 101 6.24 -6.25 -4.35
C LEU A 101 6.08 -6.49 -5.86
N GLY A 102 4.97 -6.08 -6.45
CA GLY A 102 4.70 -6.11 -7.89
C GLY A 102 5.56 -5.14 -8.72
N LEU A 103 6.22 -4.17 -8.07
CA LEU A 103 7.18 -3.24 -8.71
C LEU A 103 8.62 -3.77 -8.66
N VAL A 104 8.86 -4.91 -8.02
CA VAL A 104 10.12 -5.65 -8.10
C VAL A 104 10.09 -6.49 -9.38
N LEU A 105 10.23 -5.84 -10.54
CA LEU A 105 9.92 -6.41 -11.86
C LEU A 105 10.74 -7.67 -12.24
N ASN A 106 11.87 -7.91 -11.57
CA ASN A 106 12.70 -9.10 -11.73
C ASN A 106 12.32 -10.25 -10.77
N GLY A 107 11.32 -10.06 -9.91
CA GLY A 107 10.86 -11.05 -8.95
C GLY A 107 10.19 -12.25 -9.63
N THR A 108 10.41 -13.45 -9.10
CA THR A 108 9.85 -14.69 -9.65
C THR A 108 8.32 -14.79 -9.53
N TRP A 109 7.70 -13.91 -8.75
CA TRP A 109 6.26 -13.82 -8.53
C TRP A 109 5.55 -12.86 -9.51
N ILE A 110 6.30 -12.10 -10.32
CA ILE A 110 5.73 -11.18 -11.30
C ILE A 110 5.12 -11.97 -12.45
N SER A 111 3.82 -11.81 -12.67
CA SER A 111 3.11 -12.50 -13.75
C SER A 111 3.34 -11.79 -15.10
N GLN A 112 2.82 -12.35 -16.20
CA GLN A 112 2.86 -11.70 -17.52
C GLN A 112 1.56 -10.97 -17.88
N ASP A 113 0.47 -11.16 -17.12
CA ASP A 113 -0.86 -10.65 -17.44
C ASP A 113 -1.51 -9.77 -16.36
N ARG A 114 -1.15 -9.92 -15.08
CA ARG A 114 -1.81 -9.18 -13.98
C ARG A 114 -1.26 -7.77 -13.74
N ARG A 115 -2.09 -6.89 -13.21
CA ARG A 115 -1.63 -5.61 -12.64
C ARG A 115 -0.59 -5.83 -11.53
N PHE A 116 0.33 -4.87 -11.34
CA PHE A 116 1.37 -4.99 -10.31
C PHE A 116 0.75 -5.11 -8.91
N GLU A 117 -0.36 -4.42 -8.64
CA GLU A 117 -1.04 -4.50 -7.34
C GLU A 117 -1.59 -5.89 -7.05
N VAL A 118 -2.03 -6.59 -8.11
CA VAL A 118 -2.51 -7.97 -8.00
C VAL A 118 -1.33 -8.91 -7.74
N ASP A 119 -0.22 -8.73 -8.44
CA ASP A 119 1.01 -9.50 -8.18
C ASP A 119 1.53 -9.26 -6.75
N SER A 120 1.51 -8.01 -6.25
CA SER A 120 1.83 -7.67 -4.86
C SER A 120 0.91 -8.39 -3.87
N ALA A 121 -0.40 -8.39 -4.11
CA ALA A 121 -1.39 -8.97 -3.19
C ALA A 121 -1.23 -10.48 -3.07
N PHE A 122 -1.05 -11.17 -4.21
CA PHE A 122 -0.76 -12.61 -4.20
C PHE A 122 0.58 -12.93 -3.55
N ALA A 123 1.64 -12.20 -3.88
CA ALA A 123 2.97 -12.42 -3.28
C ALA A 123 2.96 -12.20 -1.77
N THR A 124 2.22 -11.19 -1.28
CA THR A 124 2.10 -10.89 0.15
C THR A 124 1.28 -11.95 0.89
N ALA A 125 0.18 -12.41 0.31
CA ALA A 125 -0.61 -13.49 0.91
C ALA A 125 0.19 -14.80 0.99
N ASP A 126 0.87 -15.18 -0.10
CA ASP A 126 1.74 -16.36 -0.15
C ASP A 126 2.92 -16.26 0.84
N PHE A 127 3.50 -15.06 1.01
CA PHE A 127 4.51 -14.80 2.04
C PHE A 127 3.99 -15.15 3.44
N VAL A 128 2.79 -14.67 3.80
CA VAL A 128 2.19 -14.96 5.11
C VAL A 128 1.87 -16.44 5.24
N GLU A 129 1.18 -17.05 4.27
CA GLU A 129 0.81 -18.46 4.30
C GLU A 129 2.03 -19.39 4.47
N LYS A 130 3.12 -19.11 3.76
CA LYS A 130 4.38 -19.87 3.91
C LYS A 130 4.94 -19.77 5.32
N HIS A 131 4.95 -18.57 5.93
CA HIS A 131 5.43 -18.42 7.30
C HIS A 131 4.54 -19.17 8.31
N LEU A 132 3.21 -19.16 8.11
CA LEU A 132 2.26 -19.89 8.96
C LEU A 132 2.42 -21.41 8.87
N GLN A 133 2.81 -21.94 7.70
CA GLN A 133 3.08 -23.37 7.54
C GLN A 133 4.34 -23.82 8.29
N HIS A 134 5.36 -22.97 8.36
CA HIS A 134 6.63 -23.26 9.04
C HIS A 134 6.52 -23.07 10.56
N ASP A 135 5.68 -22.15 11.03
CA ASP A 135 5.51 -21.84 12.46
C ASP A 135 4.16 -22.37 12.98
N ARG A 136 4.12 -23.69 13.30
CA ARG A 136 2.92 -24.38 13.81
C ARG A 136 2.53 -24.02 15.26
N ASN A 137 3.19 -23.05 15.89
CA ASN A 137 2.81 -22.53 17.21
C ASN A 137 1.76 -21.40 17.09
N GLU A 138 1.46 -20.70 18.19
CA GLU A 138 0.38 -19.70 18.39
C GLU A 138 0.07 -18.74 17.22
N VAL A 139 1.01 -18.50 16.30
CA VAL A 139 0.82 -17.65 15.11
C VAL A 139 -0.29 -18.17 14.18
N SER A 140 -0.42 -19.50 14.01
CA SER A 140 -1.44 -20.07 13.10
C SER A 140 -2.88 -19.89 13.60
N GLY A 141 -3.10 -19.68 14.91
CA GLY A 141 -4.42 -19.41 15.47
C GLY A 141 -4.91 -17.97 15.28
N ALA A 142 -4.01 -17.04 14.94
CA ALA A 142 -4.31 -15.60 14.81
C ALA A 142 -4.48 -15.13 13.36
N TRP A 143 -4.22 -15.98 12.37
CA TRP A 143 -4.38 -15.68 10.95
C TRP A 143 -5.45 -16.60 10.36
N ASP A 144 -6.69 -16.10 10.32
CA ASP A 144 -7.80 -16.75 9.64
C ASP A 144 -7.96 -16.26 8.19
N ALA A 145 -8.90 -16.87 7.47
CA ALA A 145 -9.19 -16.48 6.08
C ALA A 145 -9.64 -15.01 5.95
N ASN A 146 -10.31 -14.46 6.97
CA ASN A 146 -10.78 -13.08 6.94
C ASN A 146 -9.61 -12.09 7.05
N ARG A 147 -8.64 -12.39 7.90
CA ARG A 147 -7.43 -11.57 8.09
C ARG A 147 -6.51 -11.63 6.88
N LEU A 148 -6.40 -12.80 6.25
CA LEU A 148 -5.70 -12.97 4.98
C LEU A 148 -6.39 -12.18 3.86
N GLN A 149 -7.72 -12.22 3.77
CA GLN A 149 -8.48 -11.40 2.81
C GLN A 149 -8.30 -9.90 3.08
N LEU A 150 -8.30 -9.49 4.36
CA LEU A 150 -8.06 -8.08 4.72
C LEU A 150 -6.66 -7.63 4.27
N LEU A 151 -5.63 -8.46 4.48
CA LEU A 151 -4.28 -8.20 3.99
C LEU A 151 -4.24 -8.12 2.47
N PHE A 152 -4.89 -9.06 1.78
CA PHE A 152 -4.96 -9.08 0.32
C PHE A 152 -5.61 -7.80 -0.21
N ASP A 153 -6.75 -7.38 0.36
CA ASP A 153 -7.44 -6.13 0.00
C ASP A 153 -6.58 -4.89 0.29
N SER A 154 -5.90 -4.87 1.44
CA SER A 154 -4.99 -3.77 1.84
C SER A 154 -3.88 -3.55 0.82
N VAL A 155 -3.31 -4.63 0.28
CA VAL A 155 -2.26 -4.56 -0.75
C VAL A 155 -2.85 -4.27 -2.13
N LEU A 156 -3.91 -4.98 -2.53
CA LEU A 156 -4.52 -4.84 -3.85
C LEU A 156 -4.97 -3.40 -4.14
N LEU A 157 -5.44 -2.68 -3.12
CA LEU A 157 -6.01 -1.34 -3.25
C LEU A 157 -5.05 -0.22 -2.80
N SER A 158 -3.78 -0.55 -2.56
CA SER A 158 -2.75 0.36 -2.03
C SER A 158 -2.30 1.45 -3.00
N SER A 159 -2.63 1.35 -4.28
CA SER A 159 -2.42 2.42 -5.29
C SER A 159 -3.74 3.08 -5.74
N GLU A 160 -4.88 2.63 -5.21
CA GLU A 160 -6.22 2.91 -5.73
C GLU A 160 -7.08 3.69 -4.72
N TYR A 161 -6.60 4.87 -4.32
CA TYR A 161 -7.22 5.67 -3.24
C TYR A 161 -8.70 6.03 -3.46
N LYS A 162 -9.15 6.12 -4.70
CA LYS A 162 -10.57 6.38 -5.02
C LYS A 162 -11.49 5.25 -4.56
N PHE A 163 -10.95 4.05 -4.33
CA PHE A 163 -11.67 2.90 -3.82
C PHE A 163 -11.29 2.57 -2.37
N SER A 164 -9.99 2.57 -2.02
CA SER A 164 -9.53 2.15 -0.69
C SER A 164 -9.99 3.07 0.44
N LEU A 165 -10.28 4.35 0.17
CA LEU A 165 -10.85 5.27 1.17
C LEU A 165 -12.27 4.87 1.64
N TYR A 166 -12.98 4.00 0.90
CA TYR A 166 -14.32 3.51 1.23
C TYR A 166 -14.34 2.06 1.73
N LYS A 167 -13.17 1.50 2.08
CA LYS A 167 -13.00 0.12 2.55
C LYS A 167 -12.82 0.04 4.08
N GLN A 168 -12.54 -1.16 4.59
CA GLN A 168 -12.25 -1.37 6.01
C GLN A 168 -11.08 -0.48 6.47
N SER A 169 -11.11 -0.04 7.73
CA SER A 169 -10.14 0.94 8.26
C SER A 169 -8.68 0.54 8.05
N THR A 170 -8.33 -0.74 8.16
CA THR A 170 -6.96 -1.22 7.87
C THR A 170 -6.56 -1.01 6.41
N VAL A 171 -7.47 -1.18 5.44
CA VAL A 171 -7.24 -0.90 4.01
C VAL A 171 -7.05 0.60 3.81
N THR A 172 -7.95 1.40 4.38
CA THR A 172 -7.86 2.87 4.34
C THR A 172 -6.53 3.35 4.90
N LEU A 173 -6.07 2.77 6.01
CA LEU A 173 -4.85 3.23 6.67
C LEU A 173 -3.59 2.95 5.85
N VAL A 174 -3.50 1.79 5.17
CA VAL A 174 -2.38 1.50 4.26
C VAL A 174 -2.31 2.55 3.15
N ILE A 175 -3.43 2.85 2.48
CA ILE A 175 -3.44 3.90 1.45
C ILE A 175 -3.18 5.29 2.04
N THR A 176 -3.65 5.59 3.24
CA THR A 176 -3.33 6.87 3.91
C THR A 176 -1.83 7.01 4.12
N GLY A 177 -1.13 5.96 4.53
CA GLY A 177 0.34 5.95 4.63
C GLY A 177 1.02 6.28 3.29
N VAL A 178 0.54 5.67 2.19
CA VAL A 178 1.03 5.95 0.82
C VAL A 178 0.78 7.41 0.45
N LEU A 179 -0.42 7.92 0.73
CA LEU A 179 -0.79 9.31 0.41
C LEU A 179 0.03 10.32 1.21
N VAL A 180 0.28 10.08 2.50
CA VAL A 180 1.17 10.94 3.30
C VAL A 180 2.59 10.91 2.73
N ASP A 181 3.07 9.74 2.30
CA ASP A 181 4.41 9.67 1.70
C ASP A 181 4.52 10.40 0.35
N VAL A 182 3.50 10.29 -0.49
CA VAL A 182 3.53 10.82 -1.87
C VAL A 182 3.12 12.29 -1.92
N ARG A 183 2.18 12.73 -1.08
CA ARG A 183 1.56 14.06 -1.12
C ARG A 183 1.91 14.95 0.07
N GLY A 184 2.58 14.39 1.09
CA GLY A 184 2.91 15.12 2.32
C GLY A 184 1.73 15.24 3.29
N ILE A 185 2.01 15.80 4.46
CA ILE A 185 1.06 15.90 5.58
C ILE A 185 -0.01 16.98 5.39
N GLU A 186 0.30 18.08 4.68
CA GLU A 186 -0.59 19.24 4.55
C GLU A 186 -1.96 18.89 3.94
N GLU A 187 -1.98 17.92 3.03
CA GLU A 187 -3.20 17.46 2.36
C GLU A 187 -3.88 16.26 3.05
N GLN A 188 -3.17 15.52 3.91
CA GLN A 188 -3.55 14.15 4.29
C GLN A 188 -3.74 13.94 5.80
N SER A 189 -3.03 14.68 6.66
CA SER A 189 -3.19 14.58 8.10
C SER A 189 -2.70 15.83 8.81
N HIS A 190 -3.60 16.51 9.52
CA HIS A 190 -3.25 17.66 10.35
C HIS A 190 -2.71 17.27 11.74
N ASP A 191 -2.79 15.99 12.09
CA ASP A 191 -2.41 15.50 13.43
C ASP A 191 -0.93 15.07 13.46
N ILE A 192 -0.34 14.68 12.32
CA ILE A 192 1.09 14.40 12.22
C ILE A 192 1.87 15.72 12.29
N THR A 193 2.79 15.82 13.25
CA THR A 193 3.66 16.99 13.37
C THR A 193 4.77 16.97 12.32
N THR A 194 5.27 18.15 11.92
CA THR A 194 6.44 18.26 11.03
C THR A 194 7.65 17.51 11.58
N ALA A 195 7.86 17.54 12.91
CA ALA A 195 8.97 16.83 13.55
C ALA A 195 8.87 15.30 13.41
N GLU A 196 7.66 14.73 13.54
CA GLU A 196 7.44 13.31 13.30
C GLU A 196 7.65 12.95 11.83
N TYR A 197 7.13 13.79 10.92
CA TYR A 197 7.30 13.61 9.49
C TYR A 197 8.78 13.58 9.07
N ASP A 198 9.53 14.59 9.53
CA ASP A 198 10.97 14.76 9.24
C ASP A 198 11.81 13.64 9.87
N SER A 199 11.43 13.13 11.05
CA SER A 199 12.11 12.00 11.69
C SER A 199 12.03 10.72 10.85
N VAL A 200 10.86 10.45 10.28
CA VAL A 200 10.65 9.31 9.37
C VAL A 200 11.42 9.49 8.07
N GLU A 201 11.40 10.69 7.46
CA GLU A 201 12.19 10.95 6.24
C GLU A 201 13.70 10.87 6.50
N ALA A 202 14.18 11.34 7.65
CA ALA A 202 15.59 11.26 8.01
C ALA A 202 16.07 9.80 8.17
N ALA A 203 15.23 8.92 8.72
CA ALA A 203 15.54 7.50 8.86
C ALA A 203 15.43 6.73 7.54
N PHE A 204 14.49 7.12 6.67
CA PHE A 204 14.23 6.49 5.37
C PHE A 204 14.20 7.53 4.25
N PRO A 205 15.36 8.07 3.83
CA PRO A 205 15.43 9.17 2.87
C PRO A 205 14.66 8.89 1.58
N ARG A 206 13.97 9.91 1.04
CA ARG A 206 13.26 9.81 -0.24
C ARG A 206 14.20 9.40 -1.38
N LEU A 207 15.46 9.87 -1.33
CA LEU A 207 16.40 9.77 -2.45
C LEU A 207 15.75 10.37 -3.72
N ASP A 208 16.12 9.88 -4.91
CA ASP A 208 15.45 10.27 -6.16
C ASP A 208 14.16 9.47 -6.38
N PHE A 209 13.24 9.55 -5.41
CA PHE A 209 12.02 8.75 -5.36
C PHE A 209 11.19 8.86 -6.64
N ILE A 210 10.94 10.09 -7.09
CA ILE A 210 10.10 10.34 -8.27
C ILE A 210 10.76 9.79 -9.53
N SER A 211 12.07 9.99 -9.72
CA SER A 211 12.74 9.38 -10.89
C SER A 211 12.72 7.85 -10.82
N GLY A 212 12.94 7.27 -9.64
CA GLY A 212 12.89 5.82 -9.44
C GLY A 212 11.52 5.23 -9.76
N VAL A 213 10.45 5.80 -9.22
CA VAL A 213 9.06 5.37 -9.49
C VAL A 213 8.73 5.54 -10.97
N ASN A 214 9.08 6.68 -11.58
CA ASN A 214 8.86 6.92 -13.00
C ASN A 214 9.55 5.84 -13.84
N GLN A 215 10.83 5.54 -13.56
CA GLN A 215 11.57 4.53 -14.30
C GLN A 215 10.91 3.15 -14.19
N THR A 216 10.53 2.72 -12.99
CA THR A 216 9.88 1.42 -12.78
C THR A 216 8.52 1.34 -13.48
N LEU A 217 7.72 2.41 -13.44
CA LEU A 217 6.40 2.43 -14.13
C LEU A 217 6.54 2.45 -15.65
N VAL A 218 7.55 3.14 -16.18
CA VAL A 218 7.88 3.12 -17.62
C VAL A 218 8.34 1.73 -18.05
N GLU A 219 9.18 1.06 -17.25
CA GLU A 219 9.59 -0.32 -17.50
C GLU A 219 8.41 -1.30 -17.42
N LEU A 220 7.53 -1.15 -16.44
CA LEU A 220 6.30 -1.94 -16.33
C LEU A 220 5.43 -1.79 -17.59
N CYS A 221 5.21 -0.56 -18.05
CA CYS A 221 4.44 -0.28 -19.27
C CYS A 221 5.12 -0.87 -20.52
N ALA A 222 6.45 -0.84 -20.60
CA ALA A 222 7.19 -1.38 -21.75
C ALA A 222 7.18 -2.92 -21.79
N THR A 223 7.29 -3.57 -20.62
CA THR A 223 7.40 -5.02 -20.51
C THR A 223 6.05 -5.72 -20.51
N LYS A 224 5.00 -5.08 -19.98
CA LYS A 224 3.69 -5.69 -19.74
C LYS A 224 2.52 -4.72 -19.98
N PRO A 225 2.42 -4.12 -21.18
CA PRO A 225 1.49 -3.02 -21.46
C PRO A 225 0.01 -3.40 -21.28
N ASN A 226 -0.36 -4.65 -21.57
CA ASN A 226 -1.74 -5.12 -21.41
C ASN A 226 -2.22 -5.05 -19.96
N SER A 227 -1.30 -5.09 -18.98
CA SER A 227 -1.64 -4.96 -17.57
C SER A 227 -1.80 -3.52 -17.11
N THR A 228 -1.40 -2.54 -17.93
CA THR A 228 -1.41 -1.12 -17.58
C THR A 228 -2.48 -0.32 -18.32
N TYR A 229 -3.15 -0.89 -19.34
CA TYR A 229 -4.26 -0.22 -20.00
C TYR A 229 -5.46 0.00 -19.05
N ASP A 230 -6.18 1.11 -19.26
CA ASP A 230 -7.31 1.56 -18.43
C ASP A 230 -6.97 1.73 -16.93
N SER A 231 -5.70 2.02 -16.63
CA SER A 231 -5.18 2.27 -15.28
C SER A 231 -4.44 3.61 -15.19
N TRP A 232 -4.09 4.07 -13.98
CA TRP A 232 -3.32 5.31 -13.82
C TRP A 232 -1.88 5.18 -14.35
N GLN A 233 -1.36 3.96 -14.39
CA GLN A 233 -0.05 3.61 -14.94
C GLN A 233 0.01 3.86 -16.45
N GLN A 234 -1.12 3.78 -17.15
CA GLN A 234 -1.18 4.03 -18.59
C GLN A 234 -0.57 5.38 -18.98
N ALA A 235 -0.76 6.41 -18.15
CA ALA A 235 -0.23 7.75 -18.40
C ALA A 235 1.31 7.78 -18.51
N PHE A 236 2.01 6.84 -17.86
CA PHE A 236 3.47 6.69 -17.97
C PHE A 236 3.87 6.04 -19.29
N GLY A 237 3.13 5.01 -19.71
CA GLY A 237 3.30 4.38 -21.02
C GLY A 237 3.07 5.39 -22.15
N ASP A 238 1.94 6.09 -22.12
CA ASP A 238 1.55 7.10 -23.11
C ASP A 238 2.59 8.23 -23.22
N ALA A 239 3.19 8.64 -22.10
CA ALA A 239 4.15 9.75 -22.05
C ALA A 239 5.59 9.35 -22.43
N PHE A 240 6.02 8.13 -22.09
CA PHE A 240 7.46 7.80 -22.06
C PHE A 240 7.86 6.51 -22.79
N VAL A 241 6.91 5.64 -23.19
CA VAL A 241 7.23 4.36 -23.86
C VAL A 241 6.97 4.48 -25.37
N PRO A 242 8.00 4.42 -26.23
CA PRO A 242 7.83 4.48 -27.68
C PRO A 242 6.95 3.35 -28.20
N GLY A 243 5.91 3.70 -28.96
CA GLY A 243 4.99 2.72 -29.56
C GLY A 243 3.97 2.13 -28.59
N TYR A 244 3.90 2.60 -27.35
CA TYR A 244 2.84 2.24 -26.41
C TYR A 244 1.49 2.76 -26.92
N SER A 245 0.49 1.89 -26.99
CA SER A 245 -0.86 2.26 -27.42
C SER A 245 -1.89 1.33 -26.81
N ALA A 246 -2.85 1.92 -26.08
CA ALA A 246 -4.01 1.20 -25.57
C ALA A 246 -5.07 0.93 -26.66
N GLU A 247 -4.90 1.43 -27.89
CA GLU A 247 -5.88 1.25 -28.96
C GLU A 247 -6.19 -0.23 -29.23
N GLY A 248 -7.48 -0.56 -29.29
CA GLY A 248 -7.98 -1.94 -29.41
C GLY A 248 -8.07 -2.68 -28.08
N SER A 249 -7.56 -2.10 -26.98
CA SER A 249 -7.59 -2.69 -25.65
C SER A 249 -8.40 -1.85 -24.64
N ARG A 250 -8.79 -0.62 -24.98
CA ARG A 250 -9.59 0.23 -24.08
C ARG A 250 -11.02 -0.28 -23.98
N PHE A 251 -11.66 -0.06 -22.84
CA PHE A 251 -13.07 -0.39 -22.66
C PHE A 251 -13.98 0.24 -23.73
N VAL A 252 -13.66 1.45 -24.20
CA VAL A 252 -14.41 2.13 -25.29
C VAL A 252 -14.31 1.41 -26.64
N ASP A 253 -13.20 0.70 -26.91
CA ASP A 253 -12.97 0.02 -28.18
C ASP A 253 -13.89 -1.20 -28.36
N ILE A 254 -14.38 -1.76 -27.25
CA ILE A 254 -15.42 -2.79 -27.21
C ILE A 254 -16.72 -2.26 -27.83
N PHE A 255 -17.06 -0.99 -27.59
CA PHE A 255 -18.31 -0.39 -28.08
C PHE A 255 -18.18 0.22 -29.49
N GLY A 256 -16.96 0.56 -29.92
CA GLY A 256 -16.68 1.24 -31.19
C GLY A 256 -16.93 0.43 -32.47
N HIS A 257 -17.17 -0.88 -32.37
CA HIS A 257 -17.46 -1.78 -33.51
C HIS A 257 -18.96 -1.97 -33.78
N SER A 258 -19.82 -1.16 -33.16
CA SER A 258 -21.28 -1.30 -33.21
C SER A 258 -21.96 -0.17 -34.00
N HIS A 259 -21.59 0.07 -35.25
CA HIS A 259 -22.35 0.92 -36.19
C HIS A 259 -22.26 0.41 -37.62
#